data_AF-A0A3N5KFJ8-F1
#
_entry.id   AF-A0A3N5KFJ8-F1
#
_cell.length_a   1.000
_cell.length_b   1.000
_cell.length_c   1.000
_cell.angle_alpha   90.00
_cell.angle_beta   90.00
_cell.angle_gamma   90.00
#
_symmetry.space_group_name_H-M   'P 1'
#
loop_
_entity.id
_entity.type
_entity.pdbx_description
1 polymer ?
#
loop_
_entity_poly.entity_id
_entity_poly.type
_entity_poly.pdbx_seq_one_letter_code
_entity_poly.pdbx_strand_id
1 'polypeptide(L)'
;KLAEGRIFAAALASAILGLQMGAFGVVLQNFFSGLTALPFGTFVLLMQPIHLAIGIVEGVVTALVVIFVWKARPEIAEMARPSRAVAAGSLRGVLAGFLALAVITGGALSWFASAYPDGLEWAMFRTSGKEELETPGSGVHTLLAQLQQKIVFLPDYGFKVEEVQEASKEGSKPEAADPAPEERWPAVSAGTSVAGVVGSGITLAVAGLIGFGLKGRRHSRM
;
A
#
# COMPACT_ATOMS: atom_id res chain seq x y z
N LYS A 1 16.21 14.75 26.07
CA LYS A 1 14.90 14.06 26.00
C LYS A 1 14.25 14.46 24.68
N LEU A 2 13.78 13.52 23.87
CA LEU A 2 12.96 13.85 22.71
C LEU A 2 11.67 14.51 23.22
N ALA A 3 11.30 15.65 22.63
CA ALA A 3 10.01 16.28 22.94
C ALA A 3 8.94 15.65 22.03
N GLU A 4 7.75 15.41 22.56
CA GLU A 4 6.62 14.84 21.81
C GLU A 4 6.35 15.61 20.52
N GLY A 5 6.39 16.94 20.58
CA GLY A 5 6.24 17.80 19.40
C GLY A 5 7.31 17.58 18.32
N ARG A 6 8.54 17.19 18.70
CA ARG A 6 9.59 16.85 17.72
C ARG A 6 9.32 15.51 17.04
N ILE A 7 8.87 14.50 17.80
CA ILE A 7 8.48 13.20 17.24
C ILE A 7 7.30 13.39 16.29
N PHE A 8 6.29 14.14 16.73
CA PHE A 8 5.11 14.44 15.92
C PHE A 8 5.48 15.15 14.61
N ALA A 9 6.24 16.25 14.70
CA ALA A 9 6.65 17.00 13.52
C ALA A 9 7.51 16.17 12.57
N ALA A 10 8.42 15.33 13.09
CA ALA A 10 9.25 14.47 12.26
C ALA A 10 8.44 13.37 11.55
N ALA A 11 7.51 12.71 12.26
CA ALA A 11 6.64 11.70 11.69
C ALA A 11 5.70 12.29 10.63
N LEU A 12 5.08 13.43 10.94
CA LEU A 12 4.20 14.15 10.01
C LEU A 12 4.95 14.59 8.75
N ALA A 13 6.12 15.22 8.91
CA ALA A 13 6.93 15.65 7.77
C ALA A 13 7.41 14.46 6.93
N SER A 14 7.81 13.36 7.57
CA SER A 14 8.26 12.15 6.86
C SER A 14 7.13 11.53 6.04
N ALA A 15 5.93 11.43 6.59
CA ALA A 15 4.76 10.89 5.88
C ALA A 15 4.35 11.79 4.70
N ILE A 16 4.24 13.10 4.92
CA ILE A 16 3.89 14.07 3.86
C ILE A 16 4.93 14.02 2.73
N LEU A 17 6.22 14.13 3.05
CA LEU A 17 7.27 14.11 2.04
C LEU A 17 7.33 12.76 1.32
N GLY A 18 7.21 11.65 2.06
CA GLY A 18 7.20 10.30 1.50
C GLY A 18 6.06 10.10 0.51
N LEU A 19 4.83 10.42 0.91
CA LEU A 19 3.66 10.26 0.03
C LEU A 19 3.67 11.22 -1.15
N GLN A 20 4.12 12.48 -0.97
CA GLN A 20 4.18 13.41 -2.09
C GLN A 20 5.22 13.02 -3.12
N MET A 21 6.41 12.61 -2.68
CA MET A 21 7.46 12.12 -3.58
C MET A 21 7.07 10.80 -4.24
N GLY A 22 6.39 9.90 -3.52
CA GLY A 22 5.85 8.67 -4.08
C GLY A 22 4.81 8.93 -5.17
N ALA A 23 3.80 9.74 -4.87
CA ALA A 23 2.75 10.11 -5.82
C ALA A 23 3.32 10.86 -7.03
N PHE A 24 4.28 11.76 -6.82
CA PHE A 24 4.95 12.46 -7.92
C PHE A 24 5.78 11.49 -8.77
N GLY A 25 6.43 10.51 -8.14
CA GLY A 25 7.14 9.43 -8.82
C GLY A 25 6.23 8.64 -9.77
N VAL A 26 5.01 8.30 -9.35
CA VAL A 26 4.00 7.65 -10.20
C VAL A 26 3.64 8.53 -11.40
N VAL A 27 3.45 9.84 -11.18
CA VAL A 27 3.15 10.77 -12.29
C VAL A 27 4.31 10.84 -13.28
N LEU A 28 5.56 10.87 -12.79
CA LEU A 28 6.75 10.83 -13.65
C LEU A 28 6.87 9.51 -14.41
N GLN A 29 6.62 8.37 -13.76
CA GLN A 29 6.59 7.06 -14.42
C GLN A 29 5.58 7.05 -15.55
N ASN A 30 4.36 7.53 -15.32
CA ASN A 30 3.35 7.66 -16.37
C ASN A 30 3.82 8.59 -17.50
N PHE A 31 4.37 9.76 -17.18
CA PHE A 31 4.87 10.69 -18.19
C PHE A 31 5.98 10.08 -19.06
N PHE A 32 6.97 9.44 -18.43
CA PHE A 32 8.08 8.80 -19.16
C PHE A 32 7.67 7.49 -19.85
N SER A 33 6.54 6.89 -19.50
CA SER A 33 5.99 5.72 -20.20
C SER A 33 5.52 6.04 -21.63
N GLY A 34 5.29 7.32 -21.94
CA GLY A 34 4.75 7.77 -23.21
C GLY A 34 3.26 7.47 -23.41
N LEU A 35 2.56 6.94 -22.40
CA LEU A 35 1.11 6.74 -22.42
C LEU A 35 0.41 8.11 -22.30
N THR A 36 -0.21 8.56 -23.39
CA THR A 36 -0.79 9.91 -23.50
C THR A 36 -2.19 10.05 -22.89
N ALA A 37 -2.70 9.02 -22.22
CA ALA A 37 -4.06 9.01 -21.67
C ALA A 37 -4.22 9.90 -20.43
N LEU A 38 -3.12 10.25 -19.76
CA LEU A 38 -3.12 11.10 -18.57
C LEU A 38 -2.24 12.34 -18.82
N PRO A 39 -2.82 13.49 -19.22
CA PRO A 39 -2.06 14.73 -19.38
C PRO A 39 -1.31 15.09 -18.11
N PHE A 40 0.01 15.31 -18.22
CA PHE A 40 0.92 15.50 -17.09
C PHE A 40 0.41 16.53 -16.07
N GLY A 41 0.06 17.74 -16.52
CA GLY A 41 -0.39 18.81 -15.64
C GLY A 41 -1.66 18.45 -14.86
N THR A 42 -2.67 17.89 -15.54
CA THR A 42 -3.92 17.45 -14.91
C THR A 42 -3.66 16.34 -13.91
N PHE A 43 -2.83 15.36 -14.26
CA PHE A 43 -2.54 14.24 -13.39
C PHE A 43 -1.73 14.66 -12.15
N VAL A 44 -0.76 15.58 -12.27
CA VAL A 44 -0.07 16.20 -11.13
C VAL A 44 -1.06 16.93 -10.21
N LEU A 45 -1.96 17.74 -10.79
CA LEU A 45 -2.93 18.55 -10.04
C LEU A 45 -3.96 17.70 -9.28
N LEU A 46 -4.25 16.49 -9.74
CA LEU A 46 -5.16 15.57 -9.06
C LEU A 46 -4.42 14.68 -8.05
N MET A 47 -3.23 14.17 -8.41
CA MET A 47 -2.46 13.26 -7.56
C MET A 47 -1.87 13.94 -6.32
N GLN A 48 -1.28 15.14 -6.46
CA GLN A 48 -0.55 15.76 -5.34
C GLN A 48 -1.47 16.21 -4.19
N PRO A 49 -2.64 16.85 -4.43
CA PRO A 49 -3.50 17.29 -3.33
C PRO A 49 -4.16 16.12 -2.57
N ILE A 50 -4.58 15.06 -3.27
CA ILE A 50 -5.18 13.90 -2.60
C ILE A 50 -4.14 13.18 -1.73
N HIS A 51 -2.91 13.01 -2.23
CA HIS A 51 -1.83 12.43 -1.45
C HIS A 51 -1.30 13.35 -0.34
N LEU A 52 -1.50 14.67 -0.45
CA LEU A 52 -1.27 15.59 0.67
C LEU A 52 -2.21 15.26 1.84
N ALA A 53 -3.51 15.12 1.55
CA ALA A 53 -4.52 14.82 2.55
C ALA A 53 -4.25 13.45 3.19
N ILE A 54 -3.96 12.43 2.39
CA ILE A 54 -3.58 11.09 2.87
C ILE A 54 -2.31 11.18 3.73
N GLY A 55 -1.28 11.90 3.28
CA GLY A 55 0.00 12.03 3.99
C GLY A 55 -0.13 12.76 5.33
N ILE A 56 -1.06 13.72 5.44
CA ILE A 56 -1.37 14.38 6.72
C ILE A 56 -2.01 13.36 7.68
N VAL A 57 -3.05 12.64 7.24
CA VAL A 57 -3.75 11.65 8.07
C VAL A 57 -2.80 10.53 8.50
N GLU A 58 -2.06 9.96 7.56
CA GLU A 58 -1.06 8.93 7.83
C GLU A 58 0.03 9.43 8.77
N GLY A 59 0.50 10.66 8.58
CA GLY A 59 1.50 11.29 9.44
C GLY A 59 1.02 11.47 10.88
N VAL A 60 -0.23 11.87 11.07
CA VAL A 60 -0.86 11.95 12.41
C VAL A 60 -0.96 10.57 13.05
N VAL A 61 -1.50 9.57 12.33
CA VAL A 61 -1.63 8.20 12.83
C VAL A 61 -0.25 7.63 13.21
N THR A 62 0.74 7.79 12.32
CA THR A 62 2.12 7.36 12.54
C THR A 62 2.72 8.05 13.76
N ALA A 63 2.55 9.37 13.89
CA ALA A 63 3.03 10.11 15.05
C ALA A 63 2.44 9.58 16.35
N LEU A 64 1.13 9.31 16.40
CA LEU A 64 0.46 8.77 17.58
C LEU A 64 1.00 7.37 17.94
N VAL A 65 1.19 6.49 16.96
CA VAL A 65 1.77 5.16 17.18
C VAL A 65 3.20 5.27 17.71
N VAL A 66 4.04 6.10 17.11
CA VAL A 66 5.44 6.28 17.54
C VAL A 66 5.52 6.89 18.94
N ILE A 67 4.71 7.90 19.25
CA ILE A 67 4.65 8.51 20.59
C ILE A 67 4.13 7.50 21.62
N PHE A 68 3.12 6.71 21.29
CA PHE A 68 2.62 5.63 22.16
C PHE A 68 3.71 4.63 22.50
N VAL A 69 4.45 4.13 21.49
CA VAL A 69 5.56 3.20 21.70
C VAL A 69 6.67 3.85 22.53
N TRP A 70 7.03 5.10 22.24
CA TRP A 70 8.05 5.82 23.00
C TRP A 70 7.66 6.01 24.47
N LYS A 71 6.38 6.30 24.76
CA LYS A 71 5.89 6.42 26.15
C LYS A 71 5.78 5.07 26.86
N ALA A 72 5.29 4.04 26.17
CA ALA A 72 5.09 2.73 26.75
C ALA A 72 6.40 1.96 26.96
N ARG A 73 7.35 2.11 26.04
CA ARG A 73 8.63 1.38 25.97
C ARG A 73 9.77 2.31 25.49
N PRO A 74 10.16 3.32 26.29
CA PRO A 74 11.16 4.32 25.88
C PRO A 74 12.50 3.71 25.48
N GLU A 75 12.85 2.52 26.00
CA GLU A 75 14.07 1.79 25.63
C GLU A 75 14.16 1.40 24.15
N ILE A 76 13.02 1.30 23.44
CA ILE A 76 12.98 0.99 22.00
C ILE A 76 13.49 2.18 21.18
N ALA A 77 13.18 3.40 21.62
CA ALA A 77 13.50 4.63 20.90
C ALA A 77 14.77 5.33 21.44
N GLU A 78 15.13 5.11 22.71
CA GLU A 78 16.32 5.68 23.36
C GLU A 78 17.57 4.78 23.26
N MET A 79 17.77 4.03 22.17
CA MET A 79 18.96 3.17 21.91
C MET A 79 20.30 3.96 21.81
N ALA A 80 20.63 4.79 22.80
CA ALA A 80 21.80 5.64 22.90
C ALA A 80 22.71 5.28 24.09
N ARG A 81 22.34 4.33 24.96
CA ARG A 81 23.27 3.73 25.93
C ARG A 81 23.00 2.24 26.10
N PRO A 82 23.99 1.37 25.89
CA PRO A 82 23.88 -0.04 26.25
C PRO A 82 23.93 -0.12 27.79
N SER A 83 22.81 0.11 28.46
CA SER A 83 22.70 -0.31 29.85
C SER A 83 22.35 -1.80 29.82
N ARG A 84 23.13 -2.59 30.56
CA ARG A 84 22.97 -4.04 30.75
C ARG A 84 21.61 -4.43 31.38
N ALA A 85 20.76 -3.44 31.65
CA ALA A 85 19.41 -3.54 32.15
C ALA A 85 18.35 -3.28 31.05
N VAL A 86 18.62 -3.65 29.79
CA VAL A 86 17.56 -4.17 28.92
C VAL A 86 17.09 -5.49 29.54
N ALA A 87 16.48 -5.39 30.73
CA ALA A 87 15.77 -6.48 31.36
C ALA A 87 14.75 -6.93 30.33
N ALA A 88 14.69 -8.24 30.11
CA ALA A 88 13.98 -8.87 29.03
C ALA A 88 12.45 -8.81 29.22
N GLY A 89 11.89 -7.62 29.44
CA GLY A 89 10.48 -7.34 29.24
C GLY A 89 10.20 -7.55 27.77
N SER A 90 9.57 -8.69 27.44
CA SER A 90 9.54 -9.18 26.08
C SER A 90 8.90 -8.16 25.14
N LEU A 91 9.67 -7.58 24.21
CA LEU A 91 9.12 -6.85 23.05
C LEU A 91 8.09 -7.70 22.29
N ARG A 92 8.10 -9.02 22.51
CA ARG A 92 7.13 -9.99 22.00
C ARG A 92 5.68 -9.52 22.15
N GLY A 93 5.29 -8.91 23.28
CA GLY A 93 3.91 -8.43 23.47
C GLY A 93 3.55 -7.27 22.55
N VAL A 94 4.45 -6.28 22.42
CA VAL A 94 4.25 -5.12 21.54
C VAL A 94 4.28 -5.54 20.07
N LEU A 95 5.22 -6.40 19.70
CA LEU A 95 5.33 -6.94 18.35
C LEU A 95 4.13 -7.83 17.99
N ALA A 96 3.67 -8.68 18.91
CA ALA A 96 2.47 -9.48 18.71
C ALA A 96 1.22 -8.60 18.56
N GLY A 97 1.11 -7.52 19.35
CA GLY A 97 0.02 -6.55 19.22
C GLY A 97 0.01 -5.86 17.86
N PHE A 98 1.17 -5.37 17.39
CA PHE A 98 1.27 -4.77 16.05
C PHE A 98 1.06 -5.77 14.92
N LEU A 99 1.54 -7.01 15.07
CA LEU A 99 1.30 -8.07 14.10
C LEU A 99 -0.19 -8.40 14.02
N ALA A 100 -0.87 -8.53 15.17
CA ALA A 100 -2.31 -8.74 15.21
C ALA A 100 -3.06 -7.58 14.56
N LEU A 101 -2.66 -6.34 14.87
CA LEU A 101 -3.26 -5.15 14.25
C LEU A 101 -3.06 -5.15 12.73
N ALA A 102 -1.85 -5.44 12.24
CA ALA A 102 -1.55 -5.53 10.82
C ALA A 102 -2.39 -6.61 10.11
N VAL A 103 -2.57 -7.78 10.74
CA VAL A 103 -3.41 -8.86 10.21
C VAL A 103 -4.88 -8.44 10.18
N ILE A 104 -5.38 -7.76 11.22
CA ILE A 104 -6.77 -7.28 11.27
C ILE A 104 -7.00 -6.19 10.22
N THR A 105 -6.09 -5.22 10.11
CA THR A 105 -6.21 -4.13 9.14
C THR A 105 -6.09 -4.63 7.71
N GLY A 106 -5.12 -5.50 7.42
CA GLY A 106 -4.94 -6.08 6.09
C GLY A 106 -5.99 -7.13 5.73
N GLY A 107 -6.48 -7.90 6.70
CA GLY A 107 -7.39 -9.02 6.46
C GLY A 107 -8.88 -8.65 6.47
N ALA A 108 -9.30 -7.73 7.35
CA ALA A 108 -10.70 -7.39 7.57
C ALA A 108 -11.05 -5.95 7.19
N LEU A 109 -10.22 -4.96 7.58
CA LEU A 109 -10.50 -3.57 7.21
C LEU A 109 -10.31 -3.31 5.72
N SER A 110 -9.55 -4.15 5.02
CA SER A 110 -9.40 -4.10 3.56
C SER A 110 -10.72 -4.28 2.82
N TRP A 111 -11.69 -5.04 3.34
CA TRP A 111 -13.02 -5.19 2.73
C TRP A 111 -13.81 -3.88 2.64
N PHE A 112 -13.51 -2.95 3.54
CA PHE A 112 -14.09 -1.62 3.51
C PHE A 112 -13.26 -0.77 2.54
N ALA A 113 -11.95 -0.69 2.74
CA ALA A 113 -11.12 0.18 1.91
C ALA A 113 -11.17 -0.14 0.41
N SER A 114 -11.19 -1.43 0.01
CA SER A 114 -11.07 -1.85 -1.39
C SER A 114 -12.33 -1.66 -2.23
N ALA A 115 -13.46 -1.28 -1.63
CA ALA A 115 -14.70 -1.03 -2.37
C ALA A 115 -14.80 0.42 -2.88
N TYR A 116 -13.83 1.28 -2.58
CA TYR A 116 -13.70 2.61 -3.15
C TYR A 116 -12.37 2.76 -3.89
N PRO A 117 -12.32 3.62 -4.92
CA PRO A 117 -11.08 3.86 -5.65
C PRO A 117 -10.02 4.48 -4.74
N ASP A 118 -8.79 4.06 -4.93
CA ASP A 118 -7.65 4.68 -4.26
C ASP A 118 -7.31 6.07 -4.86
N GLY A 119 -6.29 6.73 -4.31
CA GLY A 119 -5.89 8.07 -4.77
C GLY A 119 -5.39 8.09 -6.22
N LEU A 120 -4.85 6.97 -6.71
CA LEU A 120 -4.35 6.81 -8.08
C LEU A 120 -5.52 6.56 -9.02
N GLU A 121 -6.36 5.57 -8.75
CA GLU A 121 -7.56 5.22 -9.53
C GLU A 121 -8.50 6.42 -9.64
N TRP A 122 -8.73 7.14 -8.53
CA TRP A 122 -9.53 8.35 -8.53
C TRP A 122 -8.96 9.42 -9.47
N ALA A 123 -7.64 9.62 -9.43
CA ALA A 123 -6.97 10.61 -10.28
C ALA A 123 -6.97 10.17 -11.76
N MET A 124 -6.81 8.88 -12.06
CA MET A 124 -6.91 8.34 -13.42
C MET A 124 -8.31 8.55 -14.00
N PHE A 125 -9.34 8.19 -13.23
CA PHE A 125 -10.74 8.38 -13.63
C PHE A 125 -11.06 9.85 -13.85
N ARG A 126 -10.65 10.73 -12.94
CA ARG A 126 -10.88 12.19 -13.08
C ARG A 126 -10.09 12.83 -14.22
N THR A 127 -8.99 12.22 -14.64
CA THR A 127 -8.16 12.73 -15.75
C THR A 127 -8.64 12.23 -17.11
N SER A 128 -8.94 10.93 -17.22
CA SER A 128 -9.19 10.25 -18.50
C SER A 128 -10.66 9.89 -18.75
N GLY A 129 -11.48 9.89 -17.69
CA GLY A 129 -12.86 9.38 -17.73
C GLY A 129 -12.96 7.85 -17.78
N LYS A 130 -11.82 7.13 -17.73
CA LYS A 130 -11.75 5.67 -17.68
C LYS A 130 -11.18 5.21 -16.34
N GLU A 131 -11.72 4.13 -15.80
CA GLU A 131 -11.20 3.50 -14.58
C GLU A 131 -9.85 2.82 -14.83
N GLU A 132 -9.69 2.23 -16.02
CA GLU A 132 -8.44 1.62 -16.49
C GLU A 132 -7.97 2.20 -17.82
N LEU A 133 -6.65 2.25 -17.98
CA LEU A 133 -6.02 2.66 -19.24
C LEU A 133 -5.81 1.45 -20.15
N GLU A 134 -6.17 1.60 -21.41
CA GLU A 134 -5.93 0.55 -22.40
C GLU A 134 -4.43 0.35 -22.62
N THR A 135 -4.00 -0.91 -22.53
CA THR A 135 -2.62 -1.28 -22.88
C THR A 135 -2.46 -1.18 -24.39
N PRO A 136 -1.43 -0.48 -24.91
CA PRO A 136 -1.15 -0.46 -26.33
C PRO A 136 -1.02 -1.87 -26.90
N GLY A 137 -1.61 -2.11 -28.08
CA GLY A 137 -1.72 -3.45 -28.68
C GLY A 137 -0.41 -4.08 -29.16
N SER A 138 0.73 -3.39 -29.05
CA SER A 138 2.04 -3.95 -29.36
C SER A 138 3.19 -3.23 -28.62
N GLY A 139 4.35 -3.88 -28.57
CA GLY A 139 5.59 -3.31 -28.03
C GLY A 139 5.89 -3.70 -26.59
N VAL A 140 6.70 -2.87 -25.92
CA VAL A 140 7.18 -3.14 -24.56
C VAL A 140 6.06 -3.21 -23.53
N HIS A 141 5.00 -2.41 -23.71
CA HIS A 141 3.82 -2.41 -22.83
C HIS A 141 3.12 -3.77 -22.84
N THR A 142 2.88 -4.34 -24.02
CA THR A 142 2.27 -5.68 -24.17
C THR A 142 3.16 -6.77 -23.61
N LEU A 143 4.47 -6.70 -23.85
CA LEU A 143 5.42 -7.69 -23.33
C LEU A 143 5.47 -7.68 -21.79
N LEU A 144 5.50 -6.48 -21.19
CA LEU A 144 5.47 -6.33 -19.73
C LEU A 144 4.12 -6.75 -19.15
N ALA A 145 3.00 -6.46 -19.82
CA ALA A 145 1.68 -6.95 -19.41
C ALA A 145 1.61 -8.48 -19.45
N GLN A 146 2.10 -9.13 -20.50
CA GLN A 146 2.16 -10.60 -20.57
C GLN A 146 3.07 -11.20 -19.51
N LEU A 147 4.20 -10.55 -19.21
CA LEU A 147 5.08 -10.98 -18.13
C LEU A 147 4.39 -10.83 -16.77
N GLN A 148 3.73 -9.68 -16.52
CA GLN A 148 2.92 -9.43 -15.32
C GLN A 148 1.88 -10.53 -15.14
N GLN A 149 1.10 -10.87 -16.17
CA GLN A 149 0.06 -11.91 -16.08
C GLN A 149 0.63 -13.30 -15.71
N LYS A 150 1.88 -13.59 -16.10
CA LYS A 150 2.56 -14.83 -15.71
C LYS A 150 3.05 -14.81 -14.25
N ILE A 151 3.61 -13.68 -13.79
CA ILE A 151 4.22 -13.56 -12.46
C ILE A 151 3.24 -13.14 -11.36
N VAL A 152 2.12 -12.50 -11.72
CA VAL A 152 1.10 -12.07 -10.76
C VAL A 152 0.56 -13.32 -10.08
N PHE A 153 0.59 -13.36 -8.76
CA PHE A 153 0.09 -14.50 -7.98
C PHE A 153 -1.31 -14.26 -7.43
N LEU A 154 -1.75 -12.98 -7.37
CA LEU A 154 -3.05 -12.56 -6.88
C LEU A 154 -3.60 -11.43 -7.78
N PRO A 155 -4.04 -11.75 -9.02
CA PRO A 155 -4.55 -10.75 -9.96
C PRO A 155 -5.78 -10.05 -9.37
N ASP A 156 -5.80 -8.72 -9.41
CA ASP A 156 -6.87 -7.86 -8.88
C ASP A 156 -7.29 -8.22 -7.46
N TYR A 157 -6.29 -8.54 -6.63
CA TYR A 157 -6.47 -9.00 -5.24
C TYR A 157 -7.27 -10.31 -5.10
N GLY A 158 -7.53 -11.03 -6.19
CA GLY A 158 -8.23 -12.31 -6.25
C GLY A 158 -7.31 -13.51 -6.52
N PHE A 159 -7.85 -14.71 -6.35
CA PHE A 159 -7.16 -15.94 -6.74
C PHE A 159 -7.22 -16.14 -8.26
N LYS A 160 -6.17 -16.73 -8.83
CA LYS A 160 -6.20 -17.13 -10.24
C LYS A 160 -7.35 -18.10 -10.48
N VAL A 161 -8.23 -17.73 -11.39
CA VAL A 161 -9.22 -18.66 -11.94
C VAL A 161 -8.56 -19.32 -13.13
N GLU A 162 -8.29 -20.62 -13.04
CA GLU A 162 -7.92 -21.39 -14.22
C GLU A 162 -9.17 -21.46 -15.10
N GLU A 163 -9.16 -20.78 -16.24
CA GLU A 163 -10.10 -21.08 -17.31
C GLU A 163 -9.86 -22.54 -17.71
N VAL A 164 -10.69 -23.44 -17.19
CA VAL A 164 -10.93 -24.72 -17.85
C VAL A 164 -11.43 -24.34 -19.24
N GLN A 165 -10.59 -24.55 -20.24
CA GLN A 165 -10.91 -24.37 -21.65
C GLN A 165 -12.09 -25.27 -22.01
N GLU A 166 -13.31 -24.77 -21.87
CA GLU A 166 -14.39 -25.14 -22.77
C GLU A 166 -14.48 -24.07 -23.85
N ALA A 167 -13.95 -24.42 -25.00
CA ALA A 167 -14.29 -23.78 -26.26
C ALA A 167 -15.80 -23.94 -26.50
N SER A 168 -16.58 -22.97 -26.04
CA SER A 168 -18.01 -22.89 -26.29
C SER A 168 -18.27 -21.81 -27.34
N LYS A 169 -18.61 -22.35 -28.51
CA LYS A 169 -18.98 -21.73 -29.77
C LYS A 169 -19.89 -20.50 -29.64
N GLU A 170 -19.78 -19.63 -30.64
CA GLU A 170 -20.82 -18.70 -31.07
C GLU A 170 -22.24 -19.25 -30.86
N GLY A 171 -23.09 -18.39 -30.30
CA GLY A 171 -24.54 -18.48 -30.47
C GLY A 171 -25.26 -19.40 -29.49
N SER A 172 -25.47 -18.93 -28.26
CA SER A 172 -26.64 -19.29 -27.46
C SER A 172 -26.96 -18.15 -26.51
N LYS A 173 -28.23 -17.75 -26.49
CA LYS A 173 -28.77 -16.63 -25.71
C LYS A 173 -28.30 -16.68 -24.25
N PRO A 174 -28.01 -15.53 -23.60
CA PRO A 174 -27.87 -15.51 -22.16
C PRO A 174 -29.25 -15.77 -21.55
N GLU A 175 -29.48 -17.01 -21.17
CA GLU A 175 -30.43 -17.37 -20.13
C GLU A 175 -30.04 -16.57 -18.89
N ALA A 176 -31.03 -15.90 -18.30
CA ALA A 176 -30.86 -14.79 -17.36
C ALA A 176 -29.66 -14.97 -16.43
N ALA A 177 -28.59 -14.22 -16.72
CA ALA A 177 -27.61 -13.89 -15.70
C ALA A 177 -28.38 -13.23 -14.57
N ASP A 178 -28.29 -13.80 -13.38
CA ASP A 178 -28.64 -13.10 -12.15
C ASP A 178 -28.07 -11.67 -12.26
N PRO A 179 -28.86 -10.63 -11.91
CA PRO A 179 -28.39 -9.27 -11.97
C PRO A 179 -27.08 -9.18 -11.18
N ALA A 180 -26.11 -8.46 -11.75
CA ALA A 180 -24.81 -8.19 -11.14
C ALA A 180 -24.96 -8.01 -9.62
N PRO A 181 -24.15 -8.69 -8.78
CA PRO A 181 -24.30 -8.58 -7.35
C PRO A 181 -24.24 -7.10 -6.98
N GLU A 182 -25.32 -6.58 -6.42
CA GLU A 182 -25.37 -5.23 -5.85
C GLU A 182 -24.08 -5.00 -5.04
N GLU A 183 -23.46 -3.83 -5.22
CA GLU A 183 -22.23 -3.42 -4.53
C GLU A 183 -22.42 -3.54 -3.01
N ARG A 184 -22.08 -4.71 -2.45
CA ARG A 184 -22.18 -4.96 -1.02
C ARG A 184 -21.04 -4.24 -0.35
N TRP A 185 -21.39 -3.27 0.50
CA TRP A 185 -20.47 -2.63 1.43
C TRP A 185 -20.64 -3.26 2.82
N PRO A 186 -19.59 -3.88 3.41
CA PRO A 186 -18.24 -4.07 2.87
C PRO A 186 -18.16 -5.16 1.81
N ALA A 187 -17.19 -5.03 0.90
CA ALA A 187 -16.92 -6.01 -0.17
C ALA A 187 -16.12 -7.19 0.40
N VAL A 188 -16.81 -8.05 1.14
CA VAL A 188 -16.20 -9.22 1.80
C VAL A 188 -15.65 -10.18 0.74
N SER A 189 -14.33 -10.37 0.74
CA SER A 189 -13.63 -11.25 -0.21
C SER A 189 -12.44 -11.93 0.47
N ALA A 190 -12.37 -13.26 0.31
CA ALA A 190 -11.23 -14.04 0.79
C ALA A 190 -9.94 -13.67 0.05
N GLY A 191 -10.04 -13.32 -1.24
CA GLY A 191 -8.92 -12.80 -2.02
C GLY A 191 -8.36 -11.53 -1.39
N THR A 192 -9.22 -10.53 -1.17
CA THR A 192 -8.83 -9.24 -0.57
C THR A 192 -8.21 -9.42 0.81
N SER A 193 -8.73 -10.33 1.63
CA SER A 193 -8.11 -10.66 2.93
C SER A 193 -6.69 -11.21 2.78
N VAL A 194 -6.49 -12.18 1.89
CA VAL A 194 -5.16 -12.76 1.63
C VAL A 194 -4.22 -11.69 1.08
N ALA A 195 -4.70 -10.89 0.14
CA ALA A 195 -3.95 -9.79 -0.46
C ALA A 195 -3.42 -8.82 0.59
N GLY A 196 -4.30 -8.34 1.48
CA GLY A 196 -3.92 -7.35 2.48
C GLY A 196 -3.02 -7.94 3.57
N VAL A 197 -3.17 -9.22 3.94
CA VAL A 197 -2.23 -9.89 4.86
C VAL A 197 -0.85 -10.07 4.22
N VAL A 198 -0.79 -10.54 2.96
CA VAL A 198 0.48 -10.70 2.23
C VAL A 198 1.16 -9.34 2.04
N GLY A 199 0.41 -8.32 1.60
CA GLY A 199 0.90 -6.95 1.44
C GLY A 199 1.43 -6.35 2.75
N SER A 200 0.73 -6.58 3.86
CA SER A 200 1.20 -6.18 5.20
C SER A 200 2.50 -6.89 5.57
N GLY A 201 2.60 -8.19 5.29
CA GLY A 201 3.82 -8.98 5.54
C GLY A 201 5.03 -8.48 4.73
N ILE A 202 4.83 -8.18 3.44
CA ILE A 202 5.88 -7.61 2.57
C ILE A 202 6.33 -6.25 3.10
N THR A 203 5.39 -5.38 3.47
CA THR A 203 5.69 -4.05 4.03
C THR A 203 6.52 -4.16 5.30
N LEU A 204 6.15 -5.05 6.22
CA LEU A 204 6.91 -5.29 7.45
C LEU A 204 8.32 -5.84 7.17
N ALA A 205 8.47 -6.74 6.19
CA ALA A 205 9.76 -7.27 5.80
C ALA A 205 10.67 -6.16 5.25
N VAL A 206 10.17 -5.30 4.35
CA VAL A 206 10.92 -4.17 3.80
C VAL A 206 11.33 -3.19 4.90
N ALA A 207 10.39 -2.79 5.77
CA ALA A 207 10.70 -1.92 6.90
C ALA A 207 11.77 -2.52 7.84
N GLY A 208 11.68 -3.83 8.11
CA GLY A 208 12.66 -4.57 8.91
C GLY A 208 14.05 -4.60 8.27
N LEU A 209 14.14 -4.82 6.96
CA LEU A 209 15.40 -4.82 6.21
C LEU A 209 16.05 -3.43 6.20
N ILE A 210 15.27 -2.37 6.01
CA ILE A 210 15.75 -0.99 6.11
C ILE A 210 16.32 -0.73 7.52
N GLY A 211 15.55 -1.08 8.56
CA GLY A 211 16.00 -0.96 9.95
C GLY A 211 17.30 -1.72 10.24
N PHE A 212 17.41 -2.95 9.74
CA PHE A 212 18.62 -3.76 9.87
C PHE A 212 19.83 -3.14 9.17
N GLY A 213 19.65 -2.64 7.93
CA GLY A 213 20.70 -1.95 7.18
C GLY A 213 21.19 -0.68 7.87
N LEU A 214 20.29 0.09 8.47
CA LEU A 214 20.63 1.29 9.24
C LEU A 214 21.37 0.95 10.54
N LYS A 215 21.02 -0.16 11.21
CA LYS A 215 21.75 -0.66 12.40
C LYS A 215 23.21 -0.98 12.07
N GLY A 216 23.47 -1.66 10.94
CA GLY A 216 24.82 -2.01 10.50
C GLY A 216 25.72 -0.79 10.29
N ARG A 217 25.19 0.29 9.72
CA ARG A 217 25.93 1.55 9.48
C ARG A 217 26.32 2.30 10.77
N ARG A 218 25.55 2.13 11.84
CA ARG A 218 25.81 2.78 13.13
C ARG A 218 26.93 2.08 13.92
N HIS A 219 27.06 0.76 13.77
CA HIS A 219 28.15 -0.01 14.37
C HIS A 219 29.51 0.24 13.70
N SER A 220 29.57 0.57 12.41
CA SER A 220 30.83 0.91 11.73
C SER A 220 31.31 2.35 11.95
N ARG A 221 30.49 3.19 12.59
CA ARG A 221 30.81 4.61 12.90
C ARG A 221 31.10 4.86 14.39
N MET A 222 31.18 3.80 15.20
CA MET A 222 31.63 3.81 16.60
C MET A 222 32.93 3.03 16.70
#